data_AF-A0A2V7TNX8-F1
#
_entry.id   AF-A0A2V7TNX8-F1
#
_cell.length_a   1.000
_cell.length_b   1.000
_cell.length_c   1.000
_cell.angle_alpha   90.00
_cell.angle_beta   90.00
_cell.angle_gamma   90.00
#
_symmetry.space_group_name_H-M   'P 1'
#
loop_
_entity.id
_entity.type
_entity.pdbx_description
1 polymer ?
#
loop_
_entity_poly.entity_id
_entity_poly.type
_entity_poly.pdbx_seq_one_letter_code
_entity_poly.pdbx_strand_id
1 'polypeptide(L)'
;MADAPSVIHLDGAQGEGGGQIIRAALSLSAATGQAFHITRIRAGRVRPGLQPQHLAAVRAVAMLCGADVGGAFDGSPDVRFEPGPVRAGEFRFEIATAGALTLLLQTVIPPLATVAEASRVEVTGGTHVPRSPAFQYLARHWAPVVAGLGLRVRLDLVRAGFYPPGGGEARAEVQPWTRPARLLLERRGELVAIQGVAGAARLPGVAERLGAAARERLWEARRLESTWEIVEMPAPSKGCFVLIEAVFEEGRAAFSLLGERRVRRRRGRRRSTPRRSARGPPRALGRGRTRHHDRGDEPPGDGCGRRLAIRDTRAHLGPPRRRRRRRGRRAC
;
A
#
# COMPACT_ATOMS: atom_id res chain seq x y z
N MET A 1 10.27 -41.92 15.25
CA MET A 1 9.13 -41.03 14.97
C MET A 1 9.53 -39.66 15.46
N ALA A 2 9.77 -38.71 14.55
CA ALA A 2 10.01 -37.33 14.97
C ALA A 2 8.73 -36.81 15.64
N ASP A 3 8.87 -36.22 16.82
CA ASP A 3 7.75 -35.65 17.58
C ASP A 3 7.03 -34.62 16.69
N ALA A 4 5.69 -34.70 16.61
CA ALA A 4 4.94 -33.79 15.76
C ALA A 4 5.16 -32.36 16.28
N PRO A 5 5.53 -31.39 15.42
CA PRO A 5 5.87 -30.05 15.88
C PRO A 5 4.69 -29.43 16.65
N SER A 6 4.92 -29.03 17.91
CA SER A 6 3.88 -28.54 18.82
C SER A 6 3.18 -27.30 18.27
N VAL A 7 1.84 -27.30 18.21
CA VAL A 7 1.06 -26.17 17.65
C VAL A 7 1.39 -24.84 18.34
N ILE A 8 1.72 -23.81 17.56
CA ILE A 8 1.94 -22.45 18.09
C ILE A 8 0.61 -21.75 18.32
N HIS A 9 0.38 -21.26 19.52
CA HIS A 9 -0.81 -20.46 19.84
C HIS A 9 -0.51 -18.96 19.69
N LEU A 10 -1.33 -18.27 18.90
CA LEU A 10 -1.19 -16.84 18.63
C LEU A 10 -2.43 -16.08 19.09
N ASP A 11 -2.19 -14.87 19.59
CA ASP A 11 -3.24 -13.91 19.91
C ASP A 11 -3.36 -12.83 18.83
N GLY A 12 -4.41 -12.92 18.01
CA GLY A 12 -4.71 -11.99 16.92
C GLY A 12 -5.16 -10.60 17.36
N ALA A 13 -5.33 -10.37 18.66
CA ALA A 13 -5.59 -9.04 19.23
C ALA A 13 -4.30 -8.30 19.63
N GLN A 14 -3.16 -8.99 19.73
CA GLN A 14 -1.90 -8.41 20.18
C GLN A 14 -1.38 -7.34 19.20
N GLY A 15 -0.72 -6.31 19.76
CA GLY A 15 -0.11 -5.22 19.00
C GLY A 15 -1.16 -4.38 18.26
N GLU A 16 -1.01 -4.23 16.94
CA GLU A 16 -1.96 -3.46 16.11
C GLU A 16 -3.32 -4.16 15.91
N GLY A 17 -3.46 -5.42 16.32
CA GLY A 17 -4.68 -6.23 16.13
C GLY A 17 -5.16 -6.23 14.67
N GLY A 18 -4.21 -6.23 13.72
CA GLY A 18 -4.44 -6.08 12.29
C GLY A 18 -4.30 -7.39 11.53
N GLY A 19 -4.40 -7.33 10.19
CA GLY A 19 -4.19 -8.50 9.33
C GLY A 19 -2.74 -8.92 9.16
N GLN A 20 -1.77 -8.15 9.70
CA GLN A 20 -0.35 -8.43 9.52
C GLN A 20 0.11 -9.69 10.27
N ILE A 21 -0.36 -9.90 11.51
CA ILE A 21 -0.04 -11.10 12.29
C ILE A 21 -0.48 -12.38 11.58
N ILE A 22 -1.67 -12.35 10.95
CA ILE A 22 -2.21 -13.50 10.20
C ILE A 22 -1.33 -13.81 8.99
N ARG A 23 -0.98 -12.79 8.19
CA ARG A 23 -0.11 -12.99 7.01
C ARG A 23 1.27 -13.49 7.40
N ALA A 24 1.87 -12.94 8.45
CA ALA A 24 3.16 -13.40 8.95
C ALA A 24 3.10 -14.85 9.45
N ALA A 25 2.07 -15.20 10.24
CA ALA A 25 1.87 -16.56 10.74
C ALA A 25 1.69 -17.57 9.60
N LEU A 26 0.85 -17.27 8.60
CA LEU A 26 0.68 -18.10 7.41
C LEU A 26 2.00 -18.31 6.65
N SER A 27 2.72 -17.22 6.38
CA SER A 27 3.98 -17.27 5.63
C SER A 27 5.04 -18.12 6.35
N LEU A 28 5.20 -17.89 7.66
CA LEU A 28 6.16 -18.61 8.49
C LEU A 28 5.77 -20.07 8.65
N SER A 29 4.51 -20.36 8.94
CA SER A 29 3.99 -21.72 9.10
C SER A 29 4.24 -22.57 7.85
N ALA A 30 3.89 -22.04 6.67
CA ALA A 30 4.18 -22.73 5.42
C ALA A 30 5.68 -22.90 5.17
N ALA A 31 6.50 -21.89 5.48
CA ALA A 31 7.95 -21.95 5.27
C ALA A 31 8.66 -22.93 6.23
N THR A 32 8.14 -23.13 7.45
CA THR A 32 8.79 -23.95 8.49
C THR A 32 8.13 -25.30 8.73
N GLY A 33 6.94 -25.55 8.17
CA GLY A 33 6.14 -26.75 8.47
C GLY A 33 5.51 -26.73 9.87
N GLN A 34 5.52 -25.59 10.56
CA GLN A 34 5.06 -25.47 11.94
C GLN A 34 3.58 -25.07 11.98
N ALA A 35 2.72 -25.92 12.55
CA ALA A 35 1.31 -25.62 12.72
C ALA A 35 1.07 -24.46 13.71
N PHE A 36 -0.01 -23.70 13.49
CA PHE A 36 -0.45 -22.67 14.42
C PHE A 36 -1.97 -22.59 14.57
N HIS A 37 -2.39 -22.05 15.71
CA HIS A 37 -3.77 -21.67 16.00
C HIS A 37 -3.80 -20.22 16.48
N ILE A 38 -4.42 -19.35 15.68
CA ILE A 38 -4.61 -17.93 16.04
C ILE A 38 -6.05 -17.71 16.50
N THR A 39 -6.23 -17.00 17.61
CA THR A 39 -7.55 -16.62 18.14
C THR A 39 -7.69 -15.11 18.22
N ARG A 40 -8.90 -14.60 18.53
CA ARG A 40 -9.19 -13.16 18.68
C ARG A 40 -8.78 -12.31 17.49
N ILE A 41 -8.92 -12.86 16.29
CA ILE A 41 -8.52 -12.21 15.04
C ILE A 41 -9.19 -10.84 14.95
N ARG A 42 -8.38 -9.78 14.96
CA ARG A 42 -8.85 -8.39 14.77
C ARG A 42 -9.93 -7.97 15.77
N ALA A 43 -9.95 -8.53 16.98
CA ALA A 43 -11.01 -8.31 17.97
C ALA A 43 -11.23 -6.83 18.32
N GLY A 44 -10.17 -6.00 18.28
CA GLY A 44 -10.24 -4.55 18.54
C GLY A 44 -10.62 -3.68 17.34
N ARG A 45 -10.95 -4.25 16.17
CA ARG A 45 -11.29 -3.49 14.96
C ARG A 45 -12.81 -3.32 14.83
N VAL A 46 -13.23 -2.23 14.18
CA VAL A 46 -14.66 -1.93 13.88
C VAL A 46 -15.39 -3.11 13.24
N ARG A 47 -14.71 -3.84 12.36
CA ARG A 47 -15.17 -5.13 11.84
C ARG A 47 -14.16 -6.17 12.31
N PRO A 48 -14.45 -6.99 13.35
CA PRO A 48 -13.55 -8.03 13.83
C PRO A 48 -13.52 -9.25 12.89
N GLY A 49 -12.68 -10.23 13.21
CA GLY A 49 -12.53 -11.48 12.49
C GLY A 49 -11.77 -11.37 11.16
N LEU A 50 -11.67 -12.49 10.44
CA LEU A 50 -11.19 -12.52 9.07
C LEU A 50 -12.02 -11.59 8.18
N GLN A 51 -11.39 -11.06 7.15
CA GLN A 51 -12.03 -10.25 6.12
C GLN A 51 -11.67 -10.89 4.78
N PRO A 52 -12.34 -10.54 3.66
CA PRO A 52 -12.10 -11.19 2.37
C PRO A 52 -10.62 -11.26 1.97
N GLN A 53 -9.83 -10.19 2.20
CA GLN A 53 -8.40 -10.20 1.90
C GLN A 53 -7.56 -11.11 2.82
N HIS A 54 -7.99 -11.33 4.06
CA HIS A 54 -7.31 -12.27 4.97
C HIS A 54 -7.66 -13.71 4.60
N LEU A 55 -8.93 -13.95 4.28
CA LEU A 55 -9.39 -15.26 3.81
C LEU A 55 -8.72 -15.66 2.50
N ALA A 56 -8.54 -14.72 1.57
CA ALA A 56 -7.75 -14.94 0.35
C ALA A 56 -6.31 -15.35 0.67
N ALA A 57 -5.67 -14.72 1.67
CA ALA A 57 -4.32 -15.11 2.11
C ALA A 57 -4.28 -16.51 2.72
N VAL A 58 -5.24 -16.87 3.58
CA VAL A 58 -5.34 -18.22 4.16
C VAL A 58 -5.48 -19.26 3.04
N ARG A 59 -6.40 -19.05 2.10
CA ARG A 59 -6.64 -19.96 0.97
C ARG A 59 -5.43 -20.06 0.05
N ALA A 60 -4.78 -18.94 -0.26
CA ALA A 60 -3.61 -18.93 -1.12
C ALA A 60 -2.48 -19.75 -0.51
N VAL A 61 -2.13 -19.51 0.75
CA VAL A 61 -1.04 -20.25 1.42
C VAL A 61 -1.41 -21.72 1.61
N ALA A 62 -2.66 -22.04 1.94
CA ALA A 62 -3.13 -23.43 1.99
C ALA A 62 -2.95 -24.15 0.65
N MET A 63 -3.18 -23.48 -0.48
CA MET A 63 -2.96 -24.04 -1.81
C MET A 63 -1.48 -24.31 -2.09
N LEU A 64 -0.56 -23.46 -1.60
CA LEU A 64 0.88 -23.65 -1.81
C LEU A 64 1.40 -24.92 -1.15
N CYS A 65 0.88 -25.27 0.01
CA CYS A 65 1.42 -26.35 0.84
C CYS A 65 0.45 -27.49 1.12
N GLY A 66 -0.76 -27.48 0.55
CA GLY A 66 -1.79 -28.49 0.81
C GLY A 66 -2.20 -28.57 2.28
N ALA A 67 -2.34 -27.43 2.94
CA ALA A 67 -2.61 -27.36 4.38
C ALA A 67 -4.01 -27.86 4.75
N ASP A 68 -4.14 -28.44 5.95
CA ASP A 68 -5.43 -28.57 6.63
C ASP A 68 -5.75 -27.27 7.39
N VAL A 69 -6.99 -26.79 7.25
CA VAL A 69 -7.38 -25.46 7.72
C VAL A 69 -8.75 -25.48 8.39
N GLY A 70 -8.77 -25.15 9.69
CA GLY A 70 -9.98 -24.89 10.46
C GLY A 70 -10.27 -23.39 10.60
N GLY A 71 -11.55 -23.00 10.60
CA GLY A 71 -11.96 -21.61 10.88
C GLY A 71 -11.78 -20.62 9.72
N ALA A 72 -11.57 -21.07 8.49
CA ALA A 72 -11.35 -20.19 7.33
C ALA A 72 -12.66 -19.72 6.65
N PHE A 73 -13.44 -18.88 7.34
CA PHE A 73 -14.64 -18.22 6.80
C PHE A 73 -14.65 -16.70 7.08
N ASP A 74 -15.49 -15.94 6.36
CA ASP A 74 -15.58 -14.49 6.53
C ASP A 74 -16.08 -14.13 7.94
N GLY A 75 -15.41 -13.21 8.62
CA GLY A 75 -15.71 -12.86 10.00
C GLY A 75 -15.21 -13.86 11.05
N SER A 76 -14.50 -14.93 10.67
CA SER A 76 -14.02 -15.92 11.65
C SER A 76 -13.11 -15.30 12.72
N PRO A 77 -13.34 -15.60 14.02
CA PRO A 77 -12.52 -15.08 15.11
C PRO A 77 -11.22 -15.87 15.33
N ASP A 78 -11.09 -17.05 14.74
CA ASP A 78 -9.94 -17.94 14.88
C ASP A 78 -9.63 -18.73 13.60
N VAL A 79 -8.39 -19.18 13.48
CA VAL A 79 -7.92 -20.07 12.39
C VAL A 79 -6.93 -21.06 12.95
N ARG A 80 -7.14 -22.35 12.65
CA ARG A 80 -6.15 -23.42 12.80
C ARG A 80 -5.56 -23.71 11.42
N PHE A 81 -4.24 -23.80 11.35
CA PHE A 81 -3.53 -23.99 10.08
C PHE A 81 -2.41 -25.00 10.29
N GLU A 82 -2.52 -26.13 9.59
CA GLU A 82 -1.57 -27.23 9.63
C GLU A 82 -0.93 -27.36 8.24
N PRO A 83 0.29 -26.84 8.04
CA PRO A 83 0.93 -26.82 6.74
C PRO A 83 1.40 -28.21 6.31
N GLY A 84 1.20 -28.55 5.04
CA GLY A 84 2.00 -29.59 4.38
C GLY A 84 3.31 -29.02 3.81
N PRO A 85 4.03 -29.78 2.97
CA PRO A 85 5.21 -29.27 2.27
C PRO A 85 4.81 -28.28 1.17
N VAL A 86 5.49 -27.13 1.10
CA VAL A 86 5.32 -26.15 0.03
C VAL A 86 5.72 -26.77 -1.32
N ARG A 87 4.96 -26.46 -2.37
CA ARG A 87 5.23 -26.89 -3.74
C ARG A 87 5.45 -25.69 -4.63
N ALA A 88 6.46 -25.77 -5.49
CA ALA A 88 6.63 -24.81 -6.58
C ALA A 88 5.55 -25.01 -7.64
N GLY A 89 5.28 -23.97 -8.43
CA GLY A 89 4.35 -24.09 -9.55
C GLY A 89 3.82 -22.76 -10.06
N GLU A 90 2.75 -22.86 -10.83
CA GLU A 90 1.99 -21.71 -11.32
C GLU A 90 0.71 -21.54 -10.50
N PHE A 91 0.55 -20.37 -9.90
CA PHE A 91 -0.57 -20.05 -9.03
C PHE A 91 -1.33 -18.85 -9.57
N ARG A 92 -2.66 -18.95 -9.51
CA ARG A 92 -3.56 -17.83 -9.80
C ARG A 92 -4.43 -17.56 -8.59
N PHE A 93 -4.36 -16.34 -8.08
CA PHE A 93 -5.15 -15.90 -6.94
C PHE A 93 -6.03 -14.72 -7.31
N GLU A 94 -7.27 -14.77 -6.83
CA GLU A 94 -8.23 -13.70 -7.02
C GLU A 94 -8.65 -13.16 -5.66
N ILE A 95 -8.40 -11.86 -5.45
CA ILE A 95 -8.89 -11.16 -4.28
C ILE A 95 -10.17 -10.45 -4.68
N ALA A 96 -11.29 -10.88 -4.10
CA ALA A 96 -12.56 -10.20 -4.29
C ALA A 96 -12.43 -8.71 -3.91
N THR A 97 -13.03 -7.83 -4.71
CA THR A 97 -13.05 -6.37 -4.50
C THR A 97 -11.66 -5.71 -4.57
N ALA A 98 -11.45 -4.59 -3.86
CA ALA A 98 -10.19 -3.85 -3.82
C ALA A 98 -9.26 -4.31 -2.68
N GLY A 99 -9.25 -5.61 -2.34
CA GLY A 99 -8.26 -6.15 -1.41
C GLY A 99 -6.83 -6.02 -1.99
N ALA A 100 -5.87 -5.65 -1.16
CA ALA A 100 -4.51 -5.32 -1.62
C ALA A 100 -3.76 -6.58 -2.09
N LEU A 101 -3.54 -6.71 -3.39
CA LEU A 101 -2.79 -7.83 -3.95
C LEU A 101 -1.33 -7.83 -3.52
N THR A 102 -0.79 -6.65 -3.23
CA THR A 102 0.59 -6.48 -2.76
C THR A 102 0.82 -7.17 -1.41
N LEU A 103 -0.17 -7.13 -0.52
CA LEU A 103 -0.09 -7.84 0.76
C LEU A 103 -0.21 -9.36 0.59
N LEU A 104 -0.98 -9.83 -0.40
CA LEU A 104 -1.03 -11.25 -0.72
C LEU A 104 0.32 -11.73 -1.29
N LEU A 105 0.90 -10.97 -2.23
CA LEU A 105 2.24 -11.25 -2.76
C LEU A 105 3.28 -11.33 -1.64
N GLN A 106 3.31 -10.37 -0.71
CA GLN A 106 4.21 -10.43 0.45
C GLN A 106 3.97 -11.64 1.37
N THR A 107 2.80 -12.27 1.31
CA THR A 107 2.48 -13.48 2.09
C THR A 107 2.97 -14.75 1.40
N VAL A 108 2.80 -14.84 0.08
CA VAL A 108 3.11 -16.07 -0.68
C VAL A 108 4.56 -16.14 -1.16
N ILE A 109 5.24 -15.00 -1.34
CA ILE A 109 6.63 -14.99 -1.84
C ILE A 109 7.60 -15.70 -0.89
N PRO A 110 7.62 -15.44 0.44
CA PRO A 110 8.56 -16.10 1.34
C PRO A 110 8.48 -17.65 1.33
N PRO A 111 7.32 -18.30 1.48
CA PRO A 111 7.25 -19.76 1.43
C PRO A 111 7.59 -20.31 0.04
N LEU A 112 7.18 -19.66 -1.06
CA LEU A 112 7.57 -20.10 -2.40
C LEU A 112 9.07 -20.04 -2.66
N ALA A 113 9.80 -19.19 -1.94
CA ALA A 113 11.23 -19.08 -2.08
C ALA A 113 12.00 -20.16 -1.30
N THR A 114 11.35 -20.95 -0.43
CA THR A 114 12.04 -22.00 0.35
C THR A 114 12.20 -23.31 -0.43
N VAL A 115 11.52 -23.46 -1.57
CA VAL A 115 11.59 -24.65 -2.42
C VAL A 115 12.64 -24.50 -3.54
N ALA A 116 13.12 -25.62 -4.06
CA ALA A 116 14.25 -25.66 -5.01
C ALA A 116 13.92 -25.17 -6.42
N GLU A 117 12.64 -25.05 -6.76
CA GLU A 117 12.16 -24.68 -8.09
C GLU A 117 11.47 -23.31 -8.07
N ALA A 118 11.58 -22.57 -9.19
CA ALA A 118 10.95 -21.27 -9.32
C ALA A 118 9.43 -21.37 -9.43
N SER A 119 8.72 -20.35 -8.98
CA SER A 119 7.26 -20.27 -9.05
C SER A 119 6.77 -19.02 -9.76
N ARG A 120 5.62 -19.12 -10.41
CA ARG A 120 4.92 -17.99 -11.04
C ARG A 120 3.60 -17.76 -10.31
N VAL A 121 3.34 -16.52 -9.92
CA VAL A 121 2.09 -16.15 -9.23
C VAL A 121 1.43 -15.02 -10.00
N GLU A 122 0.20 -15.23 -10.43
CA GLU A 122 -0.67 -14.17 -10.95
C GLU A 122 -1.71 -13.83 -9.89
N VAL A 123 -1.89 -12.54 -9.61
CA VAL A 123 -2.87 -12.07 -8.64
C VAL A 123 -3.73 -10.98 -9.24
N THR A 124 -5.05 -11.13 -9.11
CA THR A 124 -6.03 -10.08 -9.38
C THR A 124 -6.52 -9.44 -8.08
N GLY A 125 -6.68 -8.12 -8.08
CA GLY A 125 -7.09 -7.36 -6.89
C GLY A 125 -6.72 -5.88 -6.95
N GLY A 126 -6.62 -5.22 -5.80
CA GLY A 126 -6.17 -3.83 -5.71
C GLY A 126 -4.65 -3.71 -5.73
N THR A 127 -4.09 -2.97 -6.69
CA THR A 127 -2.64 -2.68 -6.78
C THR A 127 -2.27 -1.34 -6.14
N HIS A 128 -3.22 -0.40 -6.09
CA HIS A 128 -3.05 0.95 -5.56
C HIS A 128 -4.22 1.26 -4.61
N VAL A 129 -4.17 0.70 -3.41
CA VAL A 129 -5.26 0.83 -2.42
C VAL A 129 -4.74 1.38 -1.09
N PRO A 130 -5.55 2.18 -0.37
CA PRO A 130 -5.12 2.79 0.89
C PRO A 130 -4.73 1.77 1.96
N ARG A 131 -3.83 2.16 2.86
CA ARG A 131 -3.36 1.34 4.00
C ARG A 131 -2.73 0.01 3.56
N SER A 132 -2.11 0.02 2.38
CA SER A 132 -1.27 -1.06 1.87
C SER A 132 -0.18 -0.45 0.99
N PRO A 133 0.97 -1.13 0.79
CA PRO A 133 1.95 -0.71 -0.18
C PRO A 133 1.35 -0.71 -1.60
N ALA A 134 1.56 0.36 -2.36
CA ALA A 134 1.25 0.36 -3.79
C ALA A 134 2.17 -0.63 -4.54
N PHE A 135 1.75 -1.09 -5.72
CA PHE A 135 2.56 -2.03 -6.51
C PHE A 135 3.99 -1.53 -6.77
N GLN A 136 4.17 -0.25 -7.11
CA GLN A 136 5.50 0.31 -7.38
C GLN A 136 6.37 0.37 -6.14
N TYR A 137 5.78 0.47 -4.94
CA TYR A 137 6.55 0.32 -3.70
C TYR A 137 7.12 -1.10 -3.62
N LEU A 138 6.32 -2.12 -3.95
CA LEU A 138 6.81 -3.49 -3.99
C LEU A 138 7.91 -3.68 -5.05
N ALA A 139 7.63 -3.28 -6.29
CA ALA A 139 8.52 -3.51 -7.43
C ALA A 139 9.81 -2.70 -7.35
N ARG A 140 9.74 -1.41 -6.99
CA ARG A 140 10.91 -0.52 -7.02
C ARG A 140 11.65 -0.47 -5.71
N HIS A 141 11.00 -0.70 -4.57
CA HIS A 141 11.63 -0.58 -3.26
C HIS A 141 11.78 -1.92 -2.52
N TRP A 142 10.68 -2.61 -2.21
CA TRP A 142 10.73 -3.84 -1.42
C TRP A 142 11.53 -4.95 -2.11
N ALA A 143 11.27 -5.22 -3.39
CA ALA A 143 11.94 -6.28 -4.15
C ALA A 143 13.47 -6.07 -4.20
N PRO A 144 14.00 -4.88 -4.50
CA PRO A 144 15.44 -4.63 -4.40
C PRO A 144 16.02 -4.73 -2.98
N VAL A 145 15.26 -4.34 -1.94
CA VAL A 145 15.73 -4.49 -0.54
C VAL A 145 15.87 -5.96 -0.19
N VAL A 146 14.86 -6.79 -0.48
CA VAL A 146 14.93 -8.23 -0.18
C VAL A 146 15.90 -8.98 -1.09
N ALA A 147 16.19 -8.47 -2.29
CA ALA A 147 17.27 -9.00 -3.12
C ALA A 147 18.65 -8.88 -2.43
N GLY A 148 18.84 -7.89 -1.56
CA GLY A 148 20.02 -7.78 -0.69
C GLY A 148 20.14 -8.89 0.36
N LEU A 149 19.03 -9.57 0.69
CA LEU A 149 19.02 -10.80 1.48
C LEU A 149 19.24 -12.05 0.61
N GLY A 150 19.36 -11.91 -0.71
CA GLY A 150 19.41 -13.02 -1.67
C GLY A 150 18.03 -13.49 -2.16
N LEU A 151 16.93 -12.90 -1.66
CA LEU A 151 15.57 -13.23 -2.10
C LEU A 151 15.27 -12.51 -3.42
N ARG A 152 15.32 -13.24 -4.54
CA ARG A 152 15.11 -12.67 -5.87
C ARG A 152 13.67 -12.88 -6.31
N VAL A 153 12.99 -11.77 -6.61
CA VAL A 153 11.63 -11.75 -7.12
C VAL A 153 11.51 -10.73 -8.24
N ARG A 154 10.91 -11.15 -9.37
CA ARG A 154 10.51 -10.24 -10.45
C ARG A 154 9.04 -9.93 -10.30
N LEU A 155 8.67 -8.65 -10.39
CA LEU A 155 7.30 -8.18 -10.23
C LEU A 155 6.90 -7.38 -11.46
N ASP A 156 5.84 -7.79 -12.13
CA ASP A 156 5.31 -7.16 -13.34
C ASP A 156 3.86 -6.70 -13.11
N LEU A 157 3.56 -5.42 -13.42
CA LEU A 157 2.20 -4.90 -13.38
C LEU A 157 1.55 -5.11 -14.74
N VAL A 158 0.49 -5.92 -14.80
CA VAL A 158 -0.28 -6.11 -16.04
C VAL A 158 -1.31 -4.99 -16.19
N ARG A 159 -2.05 -4.69 -15.12
CA ARG A 159 -2.95 -3.53 -15.07
C ARG A 159 -3.11 -3.00 -13.65
N ALA A 160 -3.25 -1.69 -13.52
CA ALA A 160 -3.47 -1.03 -12.25
C ALA A 160 -4.92 -1.23 -11.76
N GLY A 161 -5.08 -1.53 -10.47
CA GLY A 161 -6.36 -1.61 -9.77
C GLY A 161 -6.42 -0.59 -8.64
N PHE A 162 -7.12 0.51 -8.88
CA PHE A 162 -7.31 1.56 -7.87
C PHE A 162 -8.57 1.31 -7.03
N TYR A 163 -8.52 1.70 -5.76
CA TYR A 163 -9.71 1.73 -4.90
C TYR A 163 -10.77 2.72 -5.45
N PRO A 164 -12.08 2.46 -5.32
CA PRO A 164 -12.73 1.29 -4.72
C PRO A 164 -12.93 0.03 -5.60
N PRO A 165 -12.92 0.06 -6.94
CA PRO A 165 -13.28 -1.14 -7.70
C PRO A 165 -12.18 -2.20 -7.72
N GLY A 166 -10.91 -1.84 -7.53
CA GLY A 166 -9.81 -2.78 -7.69
C GLY A 166 -9.66 -3.17 -9.17
N GLY A 167 -9.64 -4.47 -9.46
CA GLY A 167 -9.53 -5.01 -10.82
C GLY A 167 -8.14 -4.86 -11.45
N GLY A 168 -7.12 -4.68 -10.61
CA GLY A 168 -5.73 -4.73 -10.99
C GLY A 168 -5.24 -6.16 -11.16
N GLU A 169 -4.11 -6.31 -11.82
CA GLU A 169 -3.47 -7.60 -12.06
C GLU A 169 -1.96 -7.42 -12.05
N ALA A 170 -1.28 -8.31 -11.34
CA ALA A 170 0.17 -8.34 -11.26
C ALA A 170 0.67 -9.78 -11.31
N ARG A 171 1.90 -9.93 -11.80
CA ARG A 171 2.63 -11.19 -11.85
C ARG A 171 3.86 -11.11 -10.98
N ALA A 172 4.20 -12.22 -10.34
CA ALA A 172 5.44 -12.41 -9.62
C ALA A 172 6.14 -13.68 -10.11
N GLU A 173 7.44 -13.59 -10.38
CA GLU A 173 8.31 -14.76 -10.52
C GLU A 173 9.20 -14.83 -9.28
N VAL A 174 9.08 -15.92 -8.53
CA VAL A 174 9.79 -16.16 -7.29
C VAL A 174 10.89 -17.16 -7.56
N GLN A 175 12.14 -16.77 -7.31
CA GLN A 175 13.28 -17.66 -7.44
C GLN A 175 13.58 -18.36 -6.11
N PRO A 176 14.11 -19.59 -6.14
CA PRO A 176 14.61 -20.29 -4.97
C PRO A 176 15.63 -19.43 -4.20
N TRP A 177 15.46 -19.33 -2.88
CA TRP A 177 16.33 -18.56 -2.00
C TRP A 177 17.57 -19.37 -1.58
N THR A 178 18.36 -19.77 -2.58
CA THR A 178 19.49 -20.71 -2.41
C THR A 178 20.71 -20.13 -1.70
N ARG A 179 20.86 -18.80 -1.69
CA ARG A 179 22.01 -18.11 -1.10
C ARG A 179 21.56 -16.93 -0.24
N PRO A 180 21.06 -17.17 0.98
CA PRO A 180 20.75 -16.10 1.92
C PRO A 180 21.99 -15.26 2.22
N ALA A 181 21.83 -13.94 2.19
CA ALA A 181 22.88 -12.98 2.46
C ALA A 181 22.52 -12.14 3.68
N ARG A 182 23.55 -11.71 4.41
CA ARG A 182 23.38 -10.78 5.53
C ARG A 182 23.09 -9.39 4.98
N LEU A 183 21.99 -8.79 5.42
CA LEU A 183 21.65 -7.40 5.12
C LEU A 183 21.89 -6.53 6.34
N LEU A 184 22.81 -5.56 6.22
CA LEU A 184 23.14 -4.59 7.26
C LEU A 184 22.74 -3.19 6.83
N LEU A 185 21.70 -2.65 7.47
CA LEU A 185 21.16 -1.31 7.22
C LEU A 185 21.17 -0.46 8.50
N GLU A 186 22.28 -0.49 9.24
CA GLU A 186 22.43 0.26 10.50
C GLU A 186 22.62 1.77 10.26
N ARG A 187 23.22 2.11 9.11
CA ARG A 187 23.38 3.48 8.62
C ARG A 187 22.78 3.55 7.23
N ARG A 188 22.24 4.72 6.89
CA ARG A 188 21.81 5.00 5.51
C ARG A 188 22.95 5.52 4.63
N GLY A 189 23.95 6.20 5.21
CA GLY A 189 24.96 6.95 4.46
C GLY A 189 24.45 8.30 3.93
N GLU A 190 25.21 8.92 3.06
CA GLU A 190 24.82 10.18 2.41
C GLU A 190 23.73 9.97 1.36
N LEU A 191 22.94 11.01 1.10
CA LEU A 191 21.91 10.98 0.06
C LEU A 191 22.59 11.00 -1.32
N VAL A 192 22.31 9.98 -2.13
CA VAL A 192 22.85 9.83 -3.49
C VAL A 192 21.87 10.40 -4.51
N ALA A 193 20.59 10.04 -4.41
CA ALA A 193 19.59 10.47 -5.37
C ALA A 193 18.18 10.51 -4.78
N ILE A 194 17.35 11.41 -5.31
CA ILE A 194 15.89 11.34 -5.17
C ILE A 194 15.29 10.97 -6.52
N GLN A 195 14.55 9.88 -6.54
CA GLN A 195 13.86 9.37 -7.72
C GLN A 195 12.35 9.37 -7.45
N GLY A 196 11.55 9.62 -8.48
CA GLY A 196 10.11 9.64 -8.37
C GLY A 196 9.45 8.89 -9.51
N VAL A 197 8.29 8.31 -9.22
CA VAL A 197 7.35 7.83 -10.23
C VAL A 197 6.04 8.53 -9.97
N ALA A 198 5.54 9.26 -10.97
CA ALA A 198 4.19 9.78 -10.97
C ALA A 198 3.40 9.02 -12.02
N GLY A 199 2.29 8.42 -11.63
CA GLY A 199 1.49 7.66 -12.56
C GLY A 199 0.00 7.94 -12.46
N ALA A 200 -0.68 7.75 -13.58
CA ALA A 200 -2.10 7.93 -13.71
C ALA A 200 -2.70 6.84 -14.61
N ALA A 201 -4.01 6.67 -14.48
CA ALA A 201 -4.79 5.85 -15.37
C ALA A 201 -6.12 6.53 -15.63
N ARG A 202 -6.49 6.63 -16.92
CA ARG A 202 -7.73 7.26 -17.39
C ARG A 202 -7.89 8.71 -16.89
N LEU A 203 -6.76 9.42 -16.77
CA LEU A 203 -6.65 10.79 -16.26
C LEU A 203 -5.54 11.55 -17.01
N PRO A 204 -5.77 11.96 -18.28
CA PRO A 204 -4.73 12.58 -19.11
C PRO A 204 -4.10 13.82 -18.46
N GLY A 205 -2.77 13.92 -18.53
CA GLY A 205 -2.02 15.04 -18.00
C GLY A 205 -1.89 15.08 -16.47
N VAL A 206 -2.50 14.15 -15.74
CA VAL A 206 -2.43 14.12 -14.27
C VAL A 206 -1.05 13.66 -13.81
N ALA A 207 -0.47 12.64 -14.44
CA ALA A 207 0.83 12.10 -14.04
C ALA A 207 1.93 13.16 -14.16
N GLU A 208 1.97 13.91 -15.27
CA GLU A 208 2.91 15.01 -15.51
C GLU A 208 2.76 16.10 -14.46
N ARG A 209 1.52 16.53 -14.16
CA ARG A 209 1.26 17.55 -13.14
C ARG A 209 1.71 17.09 -11.75
N LEU A 210 1.50 15.81 -11.43
CA LEU A 210 1.93 15.24 -10.16
C LEU A 210 3.47 15.22 -10.04
N GLY A 211 4.16 14.75 -11.08
CA GLY A 211 5.62 14.73 -11.12
C GLY A 211 6.22 16.13 -11.03
N ALA A 212 5.67 17.09 -11.80
CA ALA A 212 6.10 18.49 -11.77
C ALA A 212 5.90 19.12 -10.38
N ALA A 213 4.72 18.96 -9.79
CA ALA A 213 4.41 19.50 -8.46
C ALA A 213 5.28 18.88 -7.36
N ALA A 214 5.57 17.58 -7.44
CA ALA A 214 6.41 16.91 -6.47
C ALA A 214 7.89 17.33 -6.61
N ARG A 215 8.39 17.47 -7.84
CA ARG A 215 9.73 18.02 -8.12
C ARG A 215 9.90 19.43 -7.58
N GLU A 216 8.96 20.32 -7.88
CA GLU A 216 8.94 21.70 -7.39
C GLU A 216 8.93 21.71 -5.86
N ARG A 217 8.07 20.90 -5.23
CA ARG A 217 7.95 20.86 -3.77
C ARG A 217 9.23 20.37 -3.08
N LEU A 218 9.91 19.37 -3.64
CA LEU A 218 11.18 18.87 -3.12
C LEU A 218 12.28 19.93 -3.21
N TRP A 219 12.33 20.66 -4.33
CA TRP A 219 13.26 21.75 -4.53
C TRP A 219 13.01 22.92 -3.57
N GLU A 220 11.77 23.41 -3.49
CA GLU A 220 11.42 24.55 -2.63
C GLU A 220 11.63 24.25 -1.14
N ALA A 221 11.22 23.06 -0.69
CA ALA A 221 11.24 22.74 0.73
C ALA A 221 12.62 22.32 1.24
N ARG A 222 13.45 21.71 0.39
CA ARG A 222 14.71 21.06 0.82
C ARG A 222 15.89 21.22 -0.14
N ARG A 223 15.72 21.90 -1.28
CA ARG A 223 16.74 22.04 -2.35
C ARG A 223 17.25 20.68 -2.85
N LEU A 224 16.34 19.71 -2.93
CA LEU A 224 16.64 18.37 -3.42
C LEU A 224 16.29 18.29 -4.91
N GLU A 225 17.30 18.07 -5.74
CA GLU A 225 17.10 17.69 -7.13
C GLU A 225 16.50 16.28 -7.19
N SER A 226 15.60 16.05 -8.16
CA SER A 226 14.93 14.77 -8.32
C SER A 226 14.63 14.44 -9.78
N THR A 227 14.76 13.17 -10.12
CA THR A 227 14.43 12.62 -11.44
C THR A 227 13.09 11.90 -11.40
N TRP A 228 12.26 12.07 -12.42
CA TRP A 228 10.88 11.60 -12.41
C TRP A 228 10.55 10.76 -13.64
N GLU A 229 9.96 9.60 -13.40
CA GLU A 229 9.32 8.75 -14.41
C GLU A 229 7.82 9.07 -14.43
N ILE A 230 7.27 9.33 -15.61
CA ILE A 230 5.84 9.58 -15.82
C ILE A 230 5.23 8.35 -16.48
N VAL A 231 4.24 7.74 -15.82
CA VAL A 231 3.68 6.45 -16.25
C VAL A 231 2.16 6.54 -16.41
N GLU A 232 1.69 6.32 -17.63
CA GLU A 232 0.28 6.00 -17.89
C GLU A 232 0.11 4.48 -17.86
N MET A 233 -0.90 4.00 -17.13
CA MET A 233 -1.12 2.57 -16.93
C MET A 233 -2.51 2.13 -17.39
N PRO A 234 -2.65 0.92 -17.95
CA PRO A 234 -3.98 0.34 -18.16
C PRO A 234 -4.67 0.11 -16.81
N ALA A 235 -5.94 0.49 -16.71
CA ALA A 235 -6.76 0.28 -15.51
C ALA A 235 -8.25 0.27 -15.87
N PRO A 236 -9.10 -0.48 -15.14
CA PRO A 236 -10.54 -0.42 -15.31
C PRO A 236 -11.13 0.91 -14.80
N SER A 237 -10.44 1.56 -13.84
CA SER A 237 -10.91 2.75 -13.14
C SER A 237 -9.92 3.90 -13.19
N LYS A 238 -10.41 5.10 -12.90
CA LYS A 238 -9.57 6.30 -12.77
C LYS A 238 -8.75 6.21 -11.49
N GLY A 239 -7.48 6.59 -11.57
CA GLY A 239 -6.63 6.70 -10.40
C GLY A 239 -5.28 7.32 -10.73
N CYS A 240 -4.59 7.79 -9.70
CA CYS A 240 -3.23 8.28 -9.83
C CYS A 240 -2.46 8.03 -8.53
N PHE A 241 -1.14 8.07 -8.62
CA PHE A 241 -0.25 7.89 -7.49
C PHE A 241 1.06 8.66 -7.70
N VAL A 242 1.78 8.86 -6.61
CA VAL A 242 3.18 9.29 -6.60
C VAL A 242 3.95 8.34 -5.69
N LEU A 243 5.10 7.86 -6.14
CA LEU A 243 6.12 7.20 -5.35
C LEU A 243 7.37 8.08 -5.36
N ILE A 244 7.94 8.36 -4.19
CA ILE A 244 9.25 9.03 -4.04
C ILE A 244 10.19 8.05 -3.38
N GLU A 245 11.37 7.87 -3.95
CA GLU A 245 12.44 7.03 -3.46
C GLU A 245 13.66 7.89 -3.13
N ALA A 246 14.15 7.76 -1.90
CA ALA A 246 15.42 8.33 -1.48
C ALA A 246 16.46 7.21 -1.47
N VAL A 247 17.46 7.34 -2.34
CA VAL A 247 18.58 6.41 -2.46
C VAL A 247 19.78 7.00 -1.73
N PHE A 248 20.31 6.24 -0.79
CA PHE A 248 21.50 6.56 -0.03
C PHE A 248 22.62 5.56 -0.33
N GLU A 249 23.83 5.82 0.15
CA GLU A 249 24.99 4.95 -0.09
C GLU A 249 24.80 3.52 0.45
N GLU A 250 24.22 3.40 1.65
CA GLU A 250 24.05 2.11 2.35
C GLU A 250 22.59 1.66 2.40
N GLY A 251 21.63 2.50 2.03
CA GLY A 251 20.21 2.19 2.19
C GLY A 251 19.27 2.96 1.27
N ARG A 252 17.98 2.69 1.40
CA ARG A 252 16.94 3.37 0.63
C ARG A 252 15.65 3.51 1.43
N ALA A 253 14.85 4.50 1.08
CA ALA A 253 13.51 4.70 1.63
C ALA A 253 12.54 5.02 0.49
N ALA A 254 11.27 4.62 0.63
CA ALA A 254 10.24 4.94 -0.34
C ALA A 254 8.95 5.41 0.34
N PHE A 255 8.27 6.36 -0.30
CA PHE A 255 7.06 7.01 0.20
C PHE A 255 6.04 7.08 -0.92
N SER A 256 4.85 6.53 -0.71
CA SER A 256 3.79 6.52 -1.71
C SER A 256 2.57 7.32 -1.26
N LEU A 257 1.96 8.03 -2.20
CA LEU A 257 0.69 8.72 -2.03
C LEU A 257 -0.26 8.33 -3.16
N LEU A 258 -1.52 8.11 -2.81
CA LEU A 258 -2.59 7.84 -3.78
C LEU A 258 -3.42 9.09 -3.99
N GLY A 259 -3.86 9.33 -5.23
CA GLY A 259 -4.82 10.35 -5.54
C GLY A 259 -6.18 10.02 -4.93
N GLU A 260 -6.78 10.99 -4.24
CA GLU A 260 -8.13 10.86 -3.71
C GLU A 260 -9.11 11.67 -4.56
N ARG A 261 -10.25 11.06 -4.90
CA ARG A 261 -11.34 11.80 -5.53
C ARG A 261 -11.90 12.76 -4.49
N ARG A 262 -11.65 14.06 -4.65
CA ARG A 262 -12.33 15.09 -3.84
C ARG A 262 -13.82 15.00 -4.10
N VAL A 263 -14.58 14.42 -3.17
CA VAL A 263 -16.00 14.68 -3.10
C VAL A 263 -16.12 16.14 -2.69
N ARG A 264 -16.42 17.04 -3.63
CA ARG A 264 -16.89 18.39 -3.29
C ARG A 264 -18.07 18.19 -2.34
N ARG A 265 -17.85 18.37 -1.03
CA ARG A 265 -18.96 18.68 -0.13
C ARG A 265 -19.53 19.98 -0.69
N ARG A 266 -20.63 19.89 -1.45
CA ARG A 266 -21.53 21.04 -1.64
C ARG A 266 -21.66 21.60 -0.23
N ARG A 267 -21.19 22.83 -0.01
CA ARG A 267 -21.44 23.56 1.23
C ARG A 267 -22.95 23.58 1.36
N GLY A 268 -23.51 22.63 2.13
CA GLY A 268 -24.90 22.68 2.52
C GLY A 268 -25.08 24.04 3.14
N ARG A 269 -26.01 24.83 2.58
CA ARG A 269 -26.51 26.04 3.21
C ARG A 269 -26.60 25.76 4.71
N ARG A 270 -25.94 26.60 5.53
CA ARG A 270 -26.11 26.58 6.98
C ARG A 270 -27.60 26.48 7.24
N ARG A 271 -28.10 25.30 7.65
CA ARG A 271 -29.36 25.22 8.36
C ARG A 271 -29.05 25.88 9.69
N SER A 272 -29.41 27.15 9.78
CA SER A 272 -29.55 27.86 11.04
C SER A 272 -30.49 27.03 11.91
N THR A 273 -29.95 26.35 12.90
CA THR A 273 -30.70 25.85 14.04
C THR A 273 -31.36 27.07 14.70
N PRO A 274 -32.69 27.13 14.83
CA PRO A 274 -33.31 28.20 15.60
C PRO A 274 -33.00 27.95 17.07
N ARG A 275 -32.30 28.91 17.70
CA ARG A 275 -32.21 29.02 19.15
C ARG A 275 -33.64 29.17 19.69
N ARG A 276 -34.05 28.28 20.59
CA ARG A 276 -35.22 28.47 21.45
C ARG A 276 -34.93 29.67 22.38
N SER A 277 -35.69 30.74 22.21
CA SER A 277 -35.92 31.74 23.26
C SER A 277 -37.37 32.16 23.20
N ALA A 278 -38.07 31.96 24.32
CA ALA A 278 -39.45 32.34 24.53
C ALA A 278 -39.61 33.88 24.56
N ARG A 279 -40.71 34.37 23.96
CA ARG A 279 -41.64 35.42 24.46
C ARG A 279 -42.36 36.13 23.31
N GLY A 280 -43.70 36.20 23.42
CA GLY A 280 -44.55 37.31 22.93
C GLY A 280 -45.05 37.28 21.47
N PRO A 281 -46.36 37.46 21.21
CA PRO A 281 -46.95 37.43 19.86
C PRO A 281 -46.88 38.81 19.17
N PRO A 282 -47.02 38.87 17.81
CA PRO A 282 -48.26 39.45 17.27
C PRO A 282 -48.73 38.93 15.88
N ARG A 283 -50.05 39.04 15.70
CA ARG A 283 -50.90 39.36 14.53
C ARG A 283 -50.35 39.28 13.07
N ALA A 284 -51.10 38.50 12.27
CA ALA A 284 -51.83 38.83 11.02
C ALA A 284 -51.12 39.25 9.70
N LEU A 285 -51.53 38.53 8.64
CA LEU A 285 -51.79 38.90 7.23
C LEU A 285 -50.63 39.07 6.22
N GLY A 286 -50.78 38.44 5.04
CA GLY A 286 -50.40 39.07 3.75
C GLY A 286 -49.56 38.26 2.75
N ARG A 287 -50.25 37.55 1.85
CA ARG A 287 -49.97 37.20 0.43
C ARG A 287 -48.64 37.67 -0.23
N GLY A 288 -48.06 36.81 -1.09
CA GLY A 288 -47.54 37.28 -2.38
C GLY A 288 -46.34 36.55 -3.03
N ARG A 289 -46.65 35.81 -4.11
CA ARG A 289 -45.97 35.74 -5.43
C ARG A 289 -44.63 35.00 -5.61
N THR A 290 -44.75 34.02 -6.51
CA THR A 290 -43.77 33.38 -7.38
C THR A 290 -43.07 34.35 -8.34
N ARG A 291 -41.79 34.10 -8.67
CA ARG A 291 -41.20 34.31 -10.02
C ARG A 291 -40.00 33.37 -10.27
N HIS A 292 -40.02 32.78 -11.46
CA HIS A 292 -38.95 32.06 -12.16
C HIS A 292 -38.09 33.03 -12.98
N HIS A 293 -36.79 32.73 -13.13
CA HIS A 293 -35.89 32.87 -14.29
C HIS A 293 -34.43 32.80 -13.77
N ASP A 294 -33.60 31.82 -14.07
CA ASP A 294 -33.02 31.30 -15.32
C ASP A 294 -31.68 31.96 -15.70
N ARG A 295 -30.75 31.09 -16.14
CA ARG A 295 -29.46 31.28 -16.83
C ARG A 295 -28.15 31.32 -16.03
N GLY A 296 -27.23 30.44 -16.47
CA GLY A 296 -25.79 30.64 -16.40
C GLY A 296 -24.98 29.37 -16.11
N ASP A 297 -24.94 28.42 -17.04
CA ASP A 297 -24.03 27.27 -17.01
C ASP A 297 -22.59 27.70 -17.34
N GLU A 298 -21.68 27.55 -16.38
CA GLU A 298 -20.22 27.51 -16.60
C GLU A 298 -19.71 26.09 -16.26
N PRO A 299 -18.79 25.52 -17.07
CA PRO A 299 -18.28 24.18 -16.80
C PRO A 299 -17.37 24.19 -15.55
N PRO A 300 -17.52 23.24 -14.61
CA PRO A 300 -16.72 23.23 -13.39
C PRO A 300 -15.29 22.75 -13.69
N GLY A 301 -14.32 23.65 -13.57
CA GLY A 301 -12.90 23.35 -13.66
C GLY A 301 -12.42 22.29 -12.66
N ASP A 302 -11.58 21.38 -13.15
CA ASP A 302 -10.98 20.26 -12.43
C ASP A 302 -10.00 20.72 -11.33
N GLY A 303 -10.50 20.75 -10.10
CA GLY A 303 -9.76 21.14 -8.88
C GLY A 303 -8.77 20.10 -8.35
N CYS A 304 -8.10 19.34 -9.21
CA CYS A 304 -7.17 18.28 -8.80
C CYS A 304 -5.78 18.81 -8.36
N GLY A 305 -5.43 20.07 -8.69
CA GLY A 305 -4.05 20.57 -8.57
C GLY A 305 -3.64 21.38 -7.34
N ARG A 306 -4.45 21.51 -6.27
CA ARG A 306 -4.08 22.41 -5.15
C ARG A 306 -3.97 21.71 -3.79
N ARG A 307 -2.70 21.63 -3.35
CA ARG A 307 -2.14 21.21 -2.05
C ARG A 307 -1.94 19.70 -1.85
N LEU A 308 -0.76 19.21 -2.26
CA LEU A 308 -0.09 18.10 -1.60
C LEU A 308 0.38 18.60 -0.22
N ALA A 309 -0.35 18.26 0.84
CA ALA A 309 0.11 18.54 2.21
C ALA A 309 1.02 17.39 2.65
N ILE A 310 2.31 17.45 2.27
CA ILE A 310 3.34 16.64 2.91
C ILE A 310 3.44 17.16 4.35
N ARG A 311 2.94 16.38 5.33
CA ARG A 311 3.12 16.69 6.75
C ARG A 311 4.62 16.70 7.05
N ASP A 312 5.07 17.75 7.73
CA ASP A 312 6.46 18.06 8.05
C ASP A 312 7.06 16.94 8.92
N THR A 313 7.68 15.94 8.30
CA THR A 313 8.51 14.93 8.97
C THR A 313 9.91 15.51 9.15
N ARG A 314 10.04 16.44 10.11
CA ARG A 314 11.32 17.09 10.45
C ARG A 314 12.43 16.14 10.90
N ALA A 315 12.15 14.85 11.09
CA ALA A 315 13.10 13.90 11.69
C ALA A 315 13.97 13.09 10.70
N HIS A 316 13.71 13.07 9.39
CA HIS A 316 14.32 12.04 8.52
C HIS A 316 15.27 12.52 7.42
N LEU A 317 15.35 13.82 7.16
CA LEU A 317 16.22 14.37 6.13
C LEU A 317 17.02 15.52 6.72
N GLY A 318 18.16 15.19 7.34
CA GLY A 318 19.13 16.19 7.79
C GLY A 318 19.72 16.97 6.60
N PRO A 319 20.12 18.24 6.79
CA PRO A 319 20.64 19.06 5.70
C PRO A 319 21.99 18.50 5.19
N PRO A 320 22.28 18.61 3.88
CA PRO A 320 23.57 18.20 3.34
C PRO A 320 24.69 19.08 3.93
N ARG A 321 25.72 18.44 4.51
CA ARG A 321 26.91 19.15 5.00
C ARG A 321 27.74 19.64 3.80
N ARG A 322 27.98 20.95 3.73
CA ARG A 322 28.84 21.56 2.70
C ARG A 322 30.25 20.94 2.77
N ARG A 323 30.70 20.34 1.66
CA ARG A 323 32.10 19.91 1.48
C ARG A 323 33.04 21.10 1.70
N ARG A 324 33.84 21.10 2.77
CA ARG A 324 35.00 21.98 2.90
C ARG A 324 36.03 21.51 1.86
N ARG A 325 36.28 22.33 0.82
CA ARG A 325 37.41 22.15 -0.10
C ARG A 325 38.71 22.16 0.71
N ARG A 326 39.36 21.01 0.86
CA ARG A 326 40.77 20.97 1.30
C ARG A 326 41.60 21.55 0.16
N ARG A 327 42.11 22.78 0.35
CA ARG A 327 43.19 23.32 -0.48
C ARG A 327 44.42 22.44 -0.27
N GLY A 328 44.95 21.88 -1.34
CA GLY A 328 46.19 21.10 -1.32
C GLY A 328 47.36 21.96 -0.83
N ARG A 329 48.15 21.39 0.06
CA ARG A 329 49.54 21.80 0.25
C ARG A 329 50.39 20.90 -0.64
N ARG A 330 51.06 21.52 -1.61
CA ARG A 330 52.19 20.93 -2.34
C ARG A 330 53.35 20.79 -1.35
N ALA A 331 54.06 19.67 -1.44
CA ALA A 331 55.38 19.50 -0.85
C ALA A 331 56.38 19.35 -2.01
N CYS A 332 57.28 20.32 -2.14
CA CYS A 332 58.71 20.06 -2.21
C CYS A 332 59.26 20.43 -0.83
#